data_AF-K1QHK0-F1
#
_entry.id   AF-K1QHK0-F1
#
_cell.length_a   1.000
_cell.length_b   1.000
_cell.length_c   1.000
_cell.angle_alpha   90.00
_cell.angle_beta   90.00
_cell.angle_gamma   90.00
#
_symmetry.space_group_name_H-M   'P 1'
#
loop_
_entity.id
_entity.type
_entity.pdbx_description
1 polymer ?
#
loop_
_entity_poly.entity_id
_entity_poly.type
_entity_poly.pdbx_seq_one_letter_code
_entity_poly.pdbx_strand_id
1 'polypeptide(L)' 'MYLCKVLTGEYTVGQSGMRLPPAKPGQQSHILYDSVVNDISNPLYFTIFNDTQCYPAYLITFK' A
#
# COMPACT_ATOMS: atom_id res chain seq x y z
N MET A 1 -3.49 15.41 10.96
CA MET A 1 -3.90 14.22 10.18
C MET A 1 -4.01 14.61 8.72
N TYR A 2 -3.55 13.78 7.78
CA TYR A 2 -3.75 14.06 6.35
C TYR A 2 -4.89 13.20 5.80
N LEU A 3 -5.71 13.80 4.94
CA LEU A 3 -6.60 13.04 4.06
C LEU A 3 -5.90 12.91 2.72
N CYS A 4 -5.49 11.69 2.39
CA CYS A 4 -4.74 11.39 1.18
C CYS A 4 -5.59 10.60 0.19
N LYS A 5 -5.34 10.81 -1.10
CA LYS A 5 -5.72 9.87 -2.15
C LYS A 5 -4.53 8.94 -2.38
N VAL A 6 -4.72 7.64 -2.19
CA VAL A 6 -3.65 6.66 -2.29
C VAL A 6 -4.00 5.64 -3.37
N LEU A 7 -3.08 5.40 -4.30
CA LEU A 7 -3.20 4.37 -5.32
C LEU A 7 -2.82 3.02 -4.70
N THR A 8 -3.79 2.32 -4.11
CA THR A 8 -3.57 1.02 -3.46
C THR A 8 -3.47 -0.14 -4.45
N GLY A 9 -4.07 -0.01 -5.64
CA GLY A 9 -3.98 -0.99 -6.72
C GLY A 9 -4.34 -2.41 -6.29
N GLU A 10 -3.63 -3.40 -6.83
CA GLU A 10 -3.71 -4.79 -6.38
C GLU A 10 -2.85 -4.98 -5.13
N TYR A 11 -3.42 -5.60 -4.10
CA TYR A 11 -2.77 -5.75 -2.80
C TYR A 11 -2.73 -7.19 -2.29
N THR A 12 -1.81 -7.45 -1.38
CA THR A 12 -1.64 -8.75 -0.70
C THR A 12 -1.23 -8.57 0.76
N VAL A 13 -1.10 -9.66 1.53
CA VAL A 13 -0.65 -9.59 2.93
C VAL A 13 0.82 -9.16 3.00
N GLY A 14 1.10 -8.16 3.84
CA GLY A 14 2.45 -7.70 4.13
C GLY A 14 3.14 -8.49 5.25
N GLN A 15 4.47 -8.42 5.31
CA GLN A 15 5.26 -8.97 6.41
C GLN A 15 6.34 -7.97 6.85
N SER A 16 6.82 -8.14 8.08
CA SER A 16 7.87 -7.29 8.63
C SER A 16 9.17 -7.40 7.83
N GLY A 17 9.86 -6.27 7.63
CA GLY A 17 11.14 -6.21 6.92
C GLY A 17 11.06 -6.12 5.39
N MET A 18 9.85 -6.07 4.81
CA MET A 18 9.68 -5.87 3.37
C MET A 18 10.19 -4.49 2.93
N ARG A 19 10.95 -4.48 1.83
CA ARG A 19 11.39 -3.23 1.16
C ARG A 19 10.61 -2.96 -0.13
N LEU A 20 9.96 -3.98 -0.67
CA LEU A 20 9.14 -3.96 -1.87
C LEU A 20 7.92 -4.87 -1.64
N PRO A 21 6.81 -4.65 -2.36
CA PRO A 21 5.69 -5.57 -2.37
C PRO A 21 6.11 -6.97 -2.88
N PRO A 22 5.38 -8.03 -2.51
CA PRO A 22 5.59 -9.37 -3.08
C PRO A 22 5.35 -9.40 -4.60
N ALA A 23 5.98 -10.36 -5.28
CA ALA A 23 5.69 -10.65 -6.68
C ALA A 23 4.32 -11.32 -6.83
N LYS A 24 3.64 -11.07 -7.96
CA LYS A 24 2.34 -11.70 -8.26
C LYS A 24 2.54 -13.19 -8.57
N PRO A 25 1.70 -14.08 -8.02
CA PRO A 25 1.82 -15.51 -8.24
C PRO A 25 1.66 -15.85 -9.73
N GLY A 26 2.56 -16.69 -10.26
CA GLY A 26 2.56 -17.10 -11.67
C GLY A 26 3.06 -16.03 -12.65
N GLN A 27 3.56 -14.89 -12.17
CA GLN A 27 4.12 -13.82 -12.98
C GLN A 27 5.66 -13.76 -12.85
N GLN A 28 6.29 -12.96 -13.71
CA GLN A 28 7.72 -12.67 -13.61
C GLN A 28 8.03 -11.94 -12.30
N SER A 29 9.23 -12.14 -11.75
CA SER A 29 9.62 -11.64 -10.41
C SER A 29 9.59 -10.12 -10.24
N HIS A 30 9.65 -9.36 -11.34
CA HIS A 30 9.55 -7.90 -11.34
C HIS A 30 8.11 -7.38 -11.42
N ILE A 31 7.12 -8.27 -11.63
CA ILE A 31 5.71 -7.93 -11.63
C ILE A 31 5.21 -8.07 -10.19
N LEU A 32 5.18 -6.94 -9.48
CA LEU A 32 4.85 -6.86 -8.06
C LEU A 32 3.38 -6.48 -7.84
N TYR A 33 2.87 -6.73 -6.65
CA TYR A 33 1.68 -6.04 -6.14
C TYR A 33 1.94 -4.54 -5.97
N ASP A 34 0.88 -3.73 -5.90
CA ASP A 34 0.99 -2.27 -5.79
C ASP A 34 1.09 -1.82 -4.33
N SER A 35 0.46 -2.55 -3.40
CA SER A 35 0.50 -2.28 -1.97
C SER A 35 0.32 -3.56 -1.14
N VAL A 36 0.48 -3.46 0.18
CA VAL A 36 0.23 -4.57 1.11
C VAL A 36 -0.69 -4.17 2.26
N VAL A 37 -1.42 -5.14 2.80
CA VAL A 37 -2.41 -4.99 3.88
C VAL A 37 -2.12 -5.95 5.04
N ASN A 38 -2.79 -5.74 6.18
CA ASN A 38 -2.74 -6.68 7.31
C ASN A 38 -3.54 -7.97 7.06
N ASP A 39 -4.69 -7.85 6.39
CA ASP A 39 -5.61 -8.95 6.13
C ASP A 39 -6.33 -8.67 4.79
N ILE A 40 -6.41 -9.69 3.93
CA ILE A 40 -7.00 -9.56 2.59
C ILE A 40 -8.53 -9.45 2.66
N SER A 41 -9.16 -10.13 3.62
CA SER A 41 -10.62 -10.16 3.75
C SER A 41 -11.18 -8.88 4.36
N ASN A 42 -10.45 -8.26 5.28
CA ASN A 42 -10.83 -7.01 5.93
C ASN A 42 -9.59 -6.12 6.20
N PRO A 43 -9.12 -5.37 5.20
CA PRO A 43 -7.93 -4.54 5.33
C PRO A 43 -8.21 -3.33 6.24
N LEU A 44 -7.41 -3.18 7.30
CA LEU A 44 -7.46 -2.06 8.23
C LEU A 44 -6.45 -0.97 7.89
N TYR A 45 -5.33 -1.34 7.26
CA TYR A 45 -4.34 -0.40 6.78
C TYR A 45 -3.67 -0.91 5.50
N PHE A 46 -3.13 0.04 4.74
CA PHE A 46 -2.35 -0.21 3.53
C PHE A 46 -0.94 0.34 3.71
N THR A 47 0.05 -0.38 3.20
CA THR A 47 1.43 0.07 3.08
C THR A 47 1.80 0.17 1.61
N ILE A 48 2.21 1.36 1.19
CA ILE A 48 2.72 1.66 -0.15
C ILE A 48 4.24 1.79 -0.11
N PHE A 49 4.90 1.55 -1.24
CA PHE A 49 6.37 1.51 -1.33
C PHE A 49 6.94 2.55 -2.30
N ASN A 50 6.08 3.37 -2.92
CA ASN A 50 6.47 4.42 -3.84
C ASN A 50 5.90 5.76 -3.37
N ASP A 51 6.72 6.81 -3.41
CA ASP A 51 6.39 8.17 -2.95
C ASP A 51 5.31 8.83 -3.82
N THR A 52 5.25 8.49 -5.10
CA THR A 52 4.25 9.03 -6.05
C THR A 52 2.87 8.38 -5.92
N GLN A 53 2.72 7.29 -5.15
CA GLN A 53 1.42 6.61 -4.94
C GLN A 53 0.50 7.34 -3.96
N CYS A 54 0.97 8.38 -3.25
CA CYS A 54 0.20 9.12 -2.26
C CYS A 54 0.11 10.60 -2.61
N TYR A 55 -1.11 11.11 -2.76
CA TYR A 55 -1.38 12.53 -2.90
C TYR A 55 -2.07 13.08 -1.64
N PRO A 56 -1.38 13.89 -0.81
CA PRO A 56 -1.97 14.51 0.37
C PRO A 56 -2.90 15.65 -0.05
N ALA A 57 -4.21 15.39 -0.05
CA ALA A 57 -5.20 16.34 -0.54
C ALA A 57 -5.56 17.41 0.50
N TYR A 58 -5.57 17.04 1.79
CA TYR A 58 -5.91 17.96 2.88
C TYR A 58 -5.08 17.69 4.12
N LEU A 59 -4.74 18.76 4.84
CA LEU A 59 -4.22 18.73 6.20
C LEU A 59 -5.33 19.09 7.19
N ILE A 60 -5.67 18.17 8.06
CA ILE A 60 -6.68 18.33 9.12
C ILE A 60 -5.96 18.58 10.44
N THR A 61 -6.29 19.71 11.07
CA THR A 61 -5.75 20.16 12.36
C THR A 61 -6.81 20.01 13.45
N PHE A 62 -6.45 19.38 14.55
CA PHE A 62 -7.32 19.17 15.71
C PHE A 62 -6.80 19.92 16.93
N LYS A 63 -7.63 20.04 17.97
CA LYS A 63 -7.29 20.61 19.28
C LYS A 63 -7.33 19.53 20.34
#